data_AF-A0A6I4Q9X4-F1
#
_entry.id   AF-A0A6I4Q9X4-F1
#
_cell.length_a   1.000
_cell.length_b   1.000
_cell.length_c   1.000
_cell.angle_alpha   90.00
_cell.angle_beta   90.00
_cell.angle_gamma   90.00
#
_symmetry.space_group_name_H-M   'P 1'
#
loop_
_entity.id
_entity.type
_entity.pdbx_description
1 polymer ?
#
loop_
_entity_poly.entity_id
_entity_poly.type
_entity_poly.pdbx_seq_one_letter_code
_entity_poly.pdbx_strand_id
1 'polypeptide(L)'
;MFKLSKVNIANTALIITAFAFTIYFGYNNYQEKKQLQKDKAELSEKIEQLNRDIAKNNQIIADNEQSKRELENQSLERQEQINEQLKNNDCANERVPTSIADSLYNRAKGLRQSTDTSQSIK
;
A
#
# COMPACT_ATOMS: atom_id res chain seq x y z
N MET A 1 -13.41 -61.73 -46.87
CA MET A 1 -12.53 -60.63 -47.31
C MET A 1 -13.38 -59.36 -47.43
N PHE A 2 -13.42 -58.52 -46.39
CA PHE A 2 -14.26 -57.32 -46.40
C PHE A 2 -13.58 -56.23 -47.23
N LYS A 3 -14.11 -55.91 -48.42
CA LYS A 3 -13.71 -54.73 -49.18
C LYS A 3 -14.27 -53.50 -48.48
N LEU A 4 -13.46 -52.85 -47.66
CA LEU A 4 -13.78 -51.53 -47.11
C LEU A 4 -13.70 -50.49 -48.24
N SER A 5 -14.81 -49.81 -48.54
CA SER A 5 -14.80 -48.70 -49.49
C SER A 5 -14.04 -47.51 -48.86
N LYS A 6 -13.34 -46.71 -49.69
CA LYS A 6 -12.62 -45.51 -49.23
C LYS A 6 -13.54 -44.53 -48.47
N VAL A 7 -14.84 -44.50 -48.82
CA VAL A 7 -15.86 -43.68 -48.16
C VAL A 7 -16.09 -44.13 -46.71
N ASN A 8 -16.11 -45.43 -46.45
CA ASN A 8 -16.29 -45.95 -45.10
C ASN A 8 -15.09 -45.60 -44.20
N ILE A 9 -13.87 -45.65 -44.73
CA ILE A 9 -12.65 -45.27 -44.00
C ILE A 9 -12.64 -43.78 -43.66
N ALA A 10 -12.97 -42.92 -44.64
CA ALA A 10 -13.01 -41.47 -44.44
C ALA A 10 -14.08 -41.06 -43.40
N ASN A 11 -15.26 -41.70 -43.45
CA ASN A 11 -16.33 -41.43 -42.49
C ASN A 11 -15.93 -41.86 -41.07
N THR A 12 -15.33 -43.05 -40.91
CA THR A 12 -14.82 -43.50 -39.60
C THR A 12 -13.72 -42.59 -39.06
N ALA A 13 -12.79 -42.14 -39.90
CA ALA A 13 -11.75 -41.20 -39.49
C ALA A 13 -12.32 -39.86 -39.01
N LEU A 14 -13.31 -39.31 -39.73
CA LEU A 14 -13.95 -38.04 -39.37
C LEU A 14 -14.67 -38.14 -38.01
N ILE A 15 -15.34 -39.25 -37.74
CA ILE A 15 -15.99 -39.51 -36.45
C ILE A 15 -14.94 -39.54 -35.33
N ILE A 16 -13.83 -40.26 -35.50
CA ILE A 16 -12.76 -40.35 -34.49
C ILE A 16 -12.16 -38.97 -34.23
N THR A 17 -11.87 -38.19 -35.28
CA THR A 17 -11.34 -36.84 -35.14
C THR A 17 -12.30 -35.93 -34.41
N ALA A 18 -13.61 -35.98 -34.72
CA ALA A 18 -14.62 -35.20 -34.02
C ALA A 18 -14.74 -35.57 -32.53
N PHE A 19 -14.64 -36.86 -32.19
CA PHE A 19 -14.61 -37.31 -30.79
C PHE A 19 -13.36 -36.83 -30.07
N ALA A 20 -12.18 -36.93 -30.69
CA ALA A 20 -10.93 -36.45 -30.11
C ALA A 20 -10.97 -34.94 -29.83
N PHE A 21 -11.50 -34.14 -30.76
CA PHE A 21 -11.69 -32.70 -30.56
C PHE A 21 -12.67 -32.38 -29.45
N THR A 22 -13.79 -33.10 -29.37
CA THR A 22 -14.79 -32.91 -28.31
C THR A 22 -14.18 -33.19 -26.93
N ILE A 23 -13.40 -34.27 -26.79
CA ILE A 23 -12.73 -34.63 -25.54
C ILE A 23 -11.68 -33.57 -25.17
N TYR A 24 -10.84 -33.17 -26.12
CA TYR A 24 -9.81 -32.15 -25.90
C TYR A 24 -10.41 -30.81 -25.47
N PHE A 25 -11.43 -30.33 -26.20
CA PHE A 25 -12.10 -29.09 -25.89
C PHE A 25 -12.84 -29.17 -24.56
N GLY A 26 -13.55 -30.27 -24.29
CA GLY A 26 -14.25 -30.49 -23.03
C GLY A 26 -13.31 -30.48 -21.82
N TYR A 27 -12.16 -31.15 -21.92
CA TYR A 27 -11.15 -31.17 -20.85
C TYR A 27 -10.55 -29.79 -20.60
N ASN A 28 -10.13 -29.09 -21.66
CA ASN A 28 -9.56 -27.74 -21.54
C ASN A 28 -10.56 -26.76 -20.93
N ASN A 29 -11.81 -26.75 -21.41
CA ASN A 29 -12.84 -25.87 -20.87
C ASN A 29 -13.15 -26.17 -19.40
N TYR A 30 -13.12 -27.44 -18.99
CA TYR A 30 -13.31 -27.81 -17.60
C TYR A 30 -12.17 -27.28 -16.71
N GLN A 31 -10.92 -27.47 -17.15
CA GLN A 31 -9.75 -27.00 -16.42
C GLN A 31 -9.68 -25.47 -16.35
N GLU A 32 -9.97 -24.78 -17.46
CA GLU A 32 -10.06 -23.32 -17.50
C GLU A 32 -11.14 -22.80 -16.55
N LYS A 33 -12.35 -23.38 -16.57
CA LYS A 33 -13.41 -22.98 -15.63
C LYS A 33 -12.98 -23.17 -14.17
N LYS A 34 -12.30 -24.27 -13.87
CA LYS A 34 -11.80 -24.55 -12.52
C LYS A 34 -10.72 -23.55 -12.10
N GLN A 35 -9.80 -23.20 -12.99
CA GLN A 35 -8.78 -22.19 -12.73
C GLN A 35 -9.41 -20.81 -12.54
N LEU A 36 -10.34 -20.43 -13.41
CA LEU A 36 -11.05 -19.15 -13.32
C LEU A 36 -11.81 -18.99 -11.99
N GLN A 37 -12.38 -20.07 -11.46
CA GLN A 37 -13.03 -20.05 -10.15
C GLN A 37 -12.04 -19.83 -9.01
N LYS A 38 -10.85 -20.46 -9.08
CA LYS A 38 -9.78 -20.24 -8.09
C LYS A 38 -9.27 -18.80 -8.15
N ASP A 39 -8.96 -18.31 -9.33
CA ASP A 39 -8.43 -16.96 -9.52
C ASP A 39 -9.45 -15.90 -9.05
N LYS A 40 -10.75 -16.14 -9.29
CA LYS A 40 -11.83 -15.28 -8.75
C LYS A 40 -11.89 -15.30 -7.23
N ALA A 41 -11.75 -16.47 -6.60
CA ALA A 41 -11.74 -16.59 -5.15
C ALA A 41 -10.53 -15.87 -4.55
N GLU A 42 -9.34 -16.09 -5.10
CA GLU A 42 -8.10 -15.42 -4.67
C GLU A 42 -8.18 -13.90 -4.85
N LEU A 43 -8.73 -13.43 -5.97
CA LEU A 43 -8.91 -12.00 -6.21
C LEU A 43 -9.91 -11.39 -5.23
N SER A 44 -11.00 -12.10 -4.93
CA SER A 44 -11.99 -11.66 -3.92
C SER A 44 -11.36 -11.54 -2.54
N GLU A 45 -10.53 -12.51 -2.14
CA GLU A 45 -9.82 -12.50 -0.86
C GLU A 45 -8.84 -11.31 -0.79
N LYS A 46 -8.07 -11.07 -1.85
CA LYS A 46 -7.16 -9.91 -1.94
C LYS A 46 -7.89 -8.58 -1.86
N ILE A 47 -9.05 -8.45 -2.52
CA ILE A 47 -9.88 -7.24 -2.44
C ILE A 47 -10.41 -7.04 -1.02
N GLU A 48 -10.85 -8.10 -0.36
CA GLU A 48 -11.35 -8.04 1.01
C GLU A 48 -10.25 -7.64 2.00
N GLN A 49 -9.05 -8.22 1.84
CA GLN A 49 -7.87 -7.82 2.61
C GLN A 49 -7.51 -6.36 2.37
N LEU A 50 -7.46 -5.92 1.12
CA LEU A 50 -7.15 -4.54 0.76
C LEU A 50 -8.16 -3.56 1.38
N ASN A 51 -9.45 -3.90 1.37
CA ASN A 51 -10.48 -3.07 2.01
C ASN A 51 -10.29 -2.95 3.52
N ARG A 52 -9.92 -4.05 4.20
CA ARG A 52 -9.59 -4.01 5.64
C ARG A 52 -8.37 -3.14 5.92
N ASP A 53 -7.33 -3.27 5.11
CA ASP A 53 -6.10 -2.49 5.27
C ASP A 53 -6.35 -1.00 5.03
N ILE A 54 -7.14 -0.65 4.01
CA ILE A 54 -7.57 0.74 3.75
C ILE A 54 -8.35 1.30 4.94
N ALA A 55 -9.32 0.55 5.48
CA ALA A 55 -10.12 0.99 6.62
C ALA A 55 -9.24 1.27 7.85
N LYS A 56 -8.30 0.35 8.15
CA LYS A 56 -7.34 0.50 9.25
C LYS A 56 -6.42 1.71 9.03
N ASN A 57 -5.90 1.89 7.83
CA ASN A 57 -5.01 3.01 7.51
C ASN A 57 -5.74 4.35 7.61
N ASN A 58 -6.97 4.44 7.13
CA ASN A 58 -7.78 5.66 7.26
C ASN A 58 -8.05 6.02 8.72
N GLN A 59 -8.29 5.02 9.58
CA GLN A 59 -8.42 5.25 11.02
C GLN A 59 -7.13 5.81 11.62
N ILE A 60 -5.98 5.20 11.30
CA ILE A 60 -4.66 5.68 11.77
C ILE A 60 -4.40 7.13 11.33
N ILE A 61 -4.77 7.48 10.09
CA ILE A 61 -4.60 8.84 9.58
C ILE A 61 -5.47 9.82 10.37
N ALA A 62 -6.73 9.47 10.64
CA ALA A 62 -7.64 10.31 11.42
C ALA A 62 -7.13 10.51 12.86
N ASP A 63 -6.71 9.44 13.52
CA ASP A 63 -6.14 9.49 14.87
C ASP A 63 -4.88 10.35 14.92
N ASN A 64 -3.97 10.18 13.95
CA ASN A 64 -2.76 10.98 13.83
C ASN A 64 -3.04 12.46 13.58
N GLU A 65 -4.05 12.78 12.75
CA GLU A 65 -4.44 14.17 12.50
C GLU A 65 -4.98 14.83 13.77
N GLN A 66 -5.78 14.10 14.56
CA GLN A 66 -6.26 14.58 15.84
C GLN A 66 -5.11 14.80 16.83
N SER A 67 -4.21 13.82 17.00
CA SER A 67 -3.04 13.96 17.87
C SER A 67 -2.12 15.11 17.45
N LYS A 68 -1.98 15.37 16.15
CA LYS A 68 -1.21 16.51 15.65
C LYS A 68 -1.81 17.83 16.12
N ARG A 69 -3.13 18.02 16.01
CA ARG A 69 -3.81 19.24 16.48
C ARG A 69 -3.67 19.40 17.99
N GLU A 70 -3.77 18.32 18.75
CA GLU A 70 -3.59 18.36 20.21
C GLU A 70 -2.15 18.75 20.59
N LEU A 71 -1.16 18.16 19.94
CA LEU A 71 0.25 18.51 20.14
C LEU A 71 0.56 19.96 19.75
N GLU A 72 -0.02 20.47 18.67
CA GLU A 72 0.11 21.87 18.25
C GLU A 72 -0.47 22.82 19.31
N ASN A 73 -1.66 22.52 19.83
CA ASN A 73 -2.28 23.30 20.90
C ASN A 73 -1.44 23.29 22.19
N GLN A 74 -0.99 22.10 22.64
CA GLN A 74 -0.12 21.99 23.82
C GLN A 74 1.22 22.71 23.63
N SER A 75 1.76 22.68 22.41
CA SER A 75 2.99 23.40 22.05
C SER A 75 2.78 24.91 22.12
N LEU A 76 1.64 25.40 21.65
CA LEU A 76 1.29 26.82 21.71
C LEU A 76 1.10 27.27 23.17
N GLU A 77 0.32 26.54 23.95
CA GLU A 77 0.10 26.82 25.38
C GLU A 77 1.42 26.86 26.16
N ARG A 78 2.31 25.89 25.95
CA ARG A 78 3.63 25.91 26.61
C ARG A 78 4.49 27.09 26.17
N GLN A 79 4.45 27.48 24.89
CA GLN A 79 5.17 28.65 24.41
C GLN A 79 4.65 29.94 25.04
N GLU A 80 3.32 30.07 25.18
CA GLU A 80 2.70 31.20 25.88
C GLU A 80 3.14 31.25 27.35
N GLN A 81 3.07 30.12 28.06
CA GLN A 81 3.51 30.02 29.46
C GLN A 81 4.99 30.39 29.63
N ILE A 82 5.87 29.89 28.76
CA ILE A 82 7.30 30.25 28.78
C ILE A 82 7.46 31.74 28.52
N ASN A 83 6.76 32.30 27.53
CA ASN A 83 6.85 33.71 27.20
C ASN A 83 6.38 34.60 28.37
N GLU A 84 5.31 34.21 29.06
CA GLU A 84 4.85 34.91 30.28
C GLU A 84 5.90 34.87 31.39
N GLN A 85 6.54 33.72 31.61
CA GLN A 85 7.60 33.57 32.62
C GLN A 85 8.87 34.38 32.28
N LEU A 86 9.20 34.52 31.00
CA LEU A 86 10.41 35.22 30.55
C LEU A 86 10.20 36.72 30.35
N LYS A 87 8.95 37.20 30.18
CA LYS A 87 8.61 38.59 29.85
C LYS A 87 9.32 39.64 30.71
N ASN A 88 9.47 39.38 32.01
CA ASN A 88 10.09 40.30 32.98
C ASN A 88 11.42 39.78 33.54
N ASN A 89 12.07 38.83 32.86
CA ASN A 89 13.34 38.27 33.29
C ASN A 89 14.51 38.99 32.61
N ASP A 90 15.30 39.74 33.37
CA ASP A 90 16.40 40.56 32.84
C ASP A 90 17.46 39.74 32.08
N CYS A 91 17.80 38.55 32.58
CA CYS A 91 18.76 37.64 31.93
C CYS A 91 18.21 37.09 30.61
N ALA A 92 16.91 36.77 30.54
CA ALA A 92 16.27 36.29 29.33
C ALA A 92 16.10 37.40 28.25
N ASN A 93 16.03 38.65 28.68
CA ASN A 93 15.94 39.82 27.81
C ASN A 93 17.31 40.28 27.28
N GLU A 94 18.41 39.70 27.78
CA GLU A 94 19.75 40.03 27.34
C GLU A 94 20.08 39.38 25.99
N ARG A 95 20.90 40.05 25.18
CA ARG A 95 21.23 39.57 23.84
C ARG A 95 22.12 38.33 23.94
N VAL A 96 21.65 37.20 23.41
CA VAL A 96 22.46 35.98 23.28
C VAL A 96 23.66 36.25 22.37
N PRO A 97 24.90 35.90 22.80
CA PRO A 97 26.08 36.01 21.95
C PRO A 97 25.92 35.23 20.63
N THR A 98 26.37 35.81 19.53
CA THR A 98 26.19 35.26 18.18
C THR A 98 26.76 33.86 18.02
N SER A 99 27.90 33.54 18.64
CA SER A 99 28.49 32.20 18.58
C SER A 99 27.59 31.10 19.17
N ILE A 100 26.86 31.41 20.23
CA ILE A 100 25.91 30.48 20.86
C ILE A 100 24.64 30.36 20.01
N ALA A 101 24.12 31.49 19.52
CA ALA A 101 22.96 31.52 18.64
C ALA A 101 23.19 30.69 17.36
N ASP A 102 24.37 30.82 16.73
CA ASP A 102 24.75 30.07 15.54
C ASP A 102 24.86 28.56 15.81
N SER A 103 25.42 28.18 16.97
CA SER A 103 25.48 26.79 17.41
C SER A 103 24.08 26.18 17.58
N LEU A 104 23.18 26.90 18.26
CA LEU A 104 21.78 26.49 18.43
C LEU A 104 21.04 26.38 17.10
N TYR A 105 21.23 27.36 16.21
CA TYR A 105 20.66 27.34 14.86
C TYR A 105 21.12 26.10 14.07
N ASN A 106 22.42 25.81 14.05
CA ASN A 106 22.97 24.66 13.34
C ASN A 106 22.45 23.33 13.91
N ARG A 107 22.34 23.23 15.25
CA ARG A 107 21.73 22.07 15.90
C ARG A 107 20.26 21.89 15.49
N ALA A 108 19.48 22.96 15.52
CA ALA A 108 18.08 22.92 15.11
C ALA A 108 17.91 22.56 13.62
N LYS A 109 18.80 23.06 12.76
CA LYS A 109 18.85 22.70 11.33
C LYS A 109 19.15 21.22 11.12
N GLY A 110 20.13 20.66 11.84
CA GLY A 110 20.46 19.23 11.77
C GLY A 110 19.30 18.32 12.19
N LEU A 111 18.57 18.70 13.25
CA LEU A 111 17.39 17.96 13.70
C LEU A 111 16.26 17.92 12.65
N ARG A 112 16.07 18.99 11.87
CA ARG A 112 15.05 19.06 10.81
C ARG A 112 15.43 18.25 9.56
N GLN A 113 16.72 18.12 9.27
CA GLN A 113 17.20 17.35 8.11
C GLN A 113 17.22 15.85 8.38
N SER A 114 17.46 15.42 9.62
CA SER A 114 17.49 14.00 10.01
C SER A 114 16.13 13.29 9.91
N THR A 115 15.03 14.04 9.87
CA THR A 115 13.66 13.51 9.75
C THR A 115 13.18 13.39 8.31
N ASP A 116 13.99 13.80 7.33
CA ASP A 116 13.68 13.62 5.91
C ASP A 116 13.91 12.16 5.50
N THR A 117 12.89 11.32 5.73
CA THR A 117 12.88 9.90 5.35
C THR A 117 12.75 9.67 3.84
N SER A 118 12.69 10.73 3.01
CA SER A 118 12.61 10.65 1.56
C SER A 118 13.76 9.88 0.90
N GLN A 119 14.90 9.72 1.60
CA GLN A 119 16.05 8.94 1.11
C GLN A 119 16.05 7.46 1.52
N SER A 120 15.12 7.02 2.38
CA SER A 120 15.08 5.64 2.90
C SER A 120 14.14 4.70 2.13
N ILE A 121 13.73 5.09 0.92
CA ILE A 121 13.03 4.20 -0.02
C ILE A 121 14.02 3.90 -1.16
N LYS A 122 14.80 2.84 -1.01
CA LYS A 122 15.57 2.20 -2.08
C LYS A 122 15.26 0.72 -2.12
#